data_AF-A6EEX4-F1
#
_entry.id   AF-A6EEX4-F1
#
_cell.length_a   1.000
_cell.length_b   1.000
_cell.length_c   1.000
_cell.angle_alpha   90.00
_cell.angle_beta   90.00
_cell.angle_gamma   90.00
#
_symmetry.space_group_name_H-M   'P 1'
#
loop_
_entity.id
_entity.type
_entity.pdbx_description
1 polymer ?
#
loop_
_entity_poly.entity_id
_entity_poly.type
_entity_poly.pdbx_seq_one_letter_code
_entity_poly.pdbx_strand_id
1 'polypeptide(L)'
;MKADKNNTLEIAENFEEACGIYKVKPASMLQLFINHISFYQSLSNEFNGCYSLATNALLSHALKDQRGPSTPFMQQRAQSIKYLAALITLVAASQPSENEKRTQSREIISKIHESVHPHATFADHIMIDETQALRLSPDFCVLCELHNYHPKEVLENFMKDISLADDPRGKRLKLEEQNIAADFFFSIVIDRETYRQ
;
A
#
# COMPACT_ATOMS: atom_id res chain seq x y z
N MET A 1 -26.99 5.47 -9.05
CA MET A 1 -25.69 4.88 -9.42
C MET A 1 -25.76 3.41 -9.07
N LYS A 2 -25.57 2.50 -10.05
CA LYS A 2 -25.38 1.08 -9.73
C LYS A 2 -23.94 0.95 -9.23
N ALA A 3 -23.74 0.51 -7.99
CA ALA A 3 -22.43 0.13 -7.51
C ALA A 3 -21.91 -0.97 -8.43
N ASP A 4 -20.77 -0.74 -9.06
CA ASP A 4 -20.09 -1.77 -9.84
C ASP A 4 -19.66 -2.84 -8.83
N LYS A 5 -20.26 -4.03 -8.88
CA LYS A 5 -19.98 -5.13 -7.92
C LYS A 5 -18.49 -5.47 -7.86
N ASN A 6 -17.75 -5.16 -8.92
CA ASN A 6 -16.31 -5.36 -8.99
C ASN A 6 -15.50 -4.37 -8.14
N ASN A 7 -16.08 -3.25 -7.70
CA ASN A 7 -15.39 -2.21 -6.92
C ASN A 7 -15.80 -2.15 -5.44
N THR A 8 -16.57 -3.15 -4.96
CA THR A 8 -16.87 -3.32 -3.53
C THR A 8 -15.88 -4.31 -2.91
N LEU A 9 -15.25 -3.92 -1.81
CA LEU A 9 -14.31 -4.72 -1.04
C LEU A 9 -15.04 -5.43 0.10
N GLU A 10 -14.97 -6.75 0.11
CA GLU A 10 -15.49 -7.56 1.21
C GLU A 10 -14.42 -7.68 2.29
N ILE A 11 -14.75 -7.28 3.52
CA ILE A 11 -13.83 -7.35 4.66
C ILE A 11 -13.73 -8.82 5.10
N ALA A 12 -12.52 -9.35 5.16
CA ALA A 12 -12.29 -10.72 5.62
C ALA A 12 -12.60 -10.86 7.12
N GLU A 13 -13.33 -11.92 7.50
CA GLU A 13 -13.78 -12.17 8.88
C GLU A 13 -12.61 -12.19 9.89
N ASN A 14 -11.51 -12.88 9.57
CA ASN A 14 -10.32 -12.93 10.43
C ASN A 14 -9.68 -11.55 10.64
N PHE A 15 -9.66 -10.71 9.59
CA PHE A 15 -9.13 -9.36 9.68
C PHE A 15 -10.06 -8.46 10.50
N GLU A 16 -11.38 -8.64 10.37
CA GLU A 16 -12.37 -7.95 11.20
C GLU A 16 -12.24 -8.34 12.68
N GLU A 17 -12.06 -9.62 12.98
CA GLU A 17 -11.83 -10.11 14.34
C GLU A 17 -10.54 -9.52 14.94
N ALA A 18 -9.43 -9.54 14.18
CA ALA A 18 -8.17 -8.92 14.58
C ALA A 18 -8.34 -7.42 14.85
N CYS A 19 -8.99 -6.68 13.95
CA CYS A 19 -9.32 -5.28 14.18
C CYS A 19 -10.15 -5.08 15.46
N GLY A 20 -11.11 -5.97 15.72
CA GLY A 20 -11.96 -5.98 16.91
C GLY A 20 -11.20 -6.12 18.22
N ILE A 21 -10.27 -7.07 18.31
CA ILE A 21 -9.42 -7.30 19.50
C ILE A 21 -8.65 -6.04 19.89
N TYR A 22 -8.09 -5.36 18.88
CA TYR A 22 -7.27 -4.16 19.05
C TYR A 22 -8.08 -2.85 19.01
N LYS A 23 -9.42 -2.93 18.95
CA LYS A 23 -10.35 -1.80 18.94
C LYS A 23 -10.06 -0.78 17.82
N VAL A 24 -9.69 -1.28 16.64
CA VAL A 24 -9.51 -0.48 15.42
C VAL A 24 -10.62 -0.84 14.44
N LYS A 25 -11.13 0.15 13.69
CA LYS A 25 -12.10 -0.12 12.62
C LYS A 25 -11.38 -0.66 11.38
N PRO A 26 -11.85 -1.74 10.74
CA PRO A 26 -11.21 -2.30 9.53
C PRO A 26 -10.95 -1.25 8.45
N ALA A 27 -11.95 -0.46 8.11
CA ALA A 27 -11.83 0.63 7.13
C ALA A 27 -10.74 1.64 7.47
N SER A 28 -10.58 1.98 8.76
CA SER A 28 -9.52 2.90 9.19
C SER A 28 -8.14 2.28 9.07
N MET A 29 -8.00 0.97 9.34
CA MET A 29 -6.74 0.25 9.16
C MET A 29 -6.35 0.17 7.68
N LEU A 30 -7.30 -0.17 6.79
CA LEU A 30 -7.07 -0.22 5.35
C LEU A 30 -6.71 1.15 4.79
N GLN A 31 -7.38 2.23 5.22
CA GLN A 31 -7.01 3.58 4.81
C GLN A 31 -5.60 3.97 5.30
N LEU A 32 -5.22 3.55 6.51
CA LEU A 32 -3.86 3.76 7.01
C LEU A 32 -2.84 3.00 6.18
N PHE A 33 -3.11 1.76 5.82
CA PHE A 33 -2.25 0.98 4.92
C PHE A 33 -2.04 1.71 3.58
N ILE A 34 -3.13 2.12 2.91
CA ILE A 34 -3.07 2.89 1.65
C ILE A 34 -2.22 4.18 1.81
N ASN A 35 -2.40 4.89 2.92
CA ASN A 35 -1.72 6.17 3.16
C ASN A 35 -0.22 6.00 3.51
N HIS A 36 0.20 4.81 3.95
CA HIS A 36 1.60 4.50 4.27
C HIS A 36 2.32 3.82 3.11
N ILE A 37 1.64 3.49 2.02
CA ILE A 37 2.31 3.04 0.80
C ILE A 37 3.00 4.23 0.13
N SER A 38 4.27 4.03 -0.23
CA SER A 38 5.15 5.07 -0.75
C SER A 38 5.99 4.52 -1.88
N PHE A 39 5.89 5.13 -3.06
CA PHE A 39 6.74 4.75 -4.19
C PHE A 39 8.22 5.08 -3.91
N TYR A 40 8.50 6.14 -3.15
CA TYR A 40 9.86 6.40 -2.70
C TYR A 40 10.44 5.20 -1.96
N GLN A 41 9.63 4.61 -1.10
CA GLN A 41 10.04 3.50 -0.26
C GLN A 41 10.21 2.20 -1.05
N SER A 42 9.54 2.02 -2.18
CA SER A 42 9.76 0.87 -3.06
C SER A 42 11.11 0.91 -3.78
N LEU A 43 11.76 2.07 -3.81
CA LEU A 43 13.07 2.27 -4.44
C LEU A 43 14.21 2.47 -3.41
N SER A 44 13.88 2.96 -2.22
CA SER A 44 14.86 3.24 -1.17
C SER A 44 15.29 1.97 -0.44
N ASN A 45 16.57 1.89 -0.10
CA ASN A 45 17.12 0.85 0.76
C ASN A 45 16.97 1.18 2.26
N GLU A 46 16.52 2.39 2.60
CA GLU A 46 16.38 2.82 3.99
C GLU A 46 15.04 2.38 4.57
N PHE A 47 15.08 1.78 5.76
CA PHE A 47 13.86 1.39 6.47
C PHE A 47 13.23 2.60 7.18
N ASN A 48 11.96 2.86 6.89
CA ASN A 48 11.17 3.98 7.39
C ASN A 48 9.85 3.48 8.03
N GLY A 49 9.99 2.59 9.01
CA GLY A 49 8.89 2.12 9.85
C GLY A 49 7.68 1.66 9.04
N CYS A 50 6.51 2.20 9.37
CA CYS A 50 5.23 1.87 8.74
C CYS A 50 5.23 2.07 7.21
N TYR A 51 6.01 3.01 6.67
CA TYR A 51 6.09 3.20 5.22
C TYR A 51 6.77 2.01 4.54
N SER A 52 7.87 1.51 5.11
CA SER A 52 8.56 0.33 4.60
C SER A 52 7.71 -0.91 4.73
N LEU A 53 7.08 -1.11 5.88
CA LEU A 53 6.23 -2.28 6.12
C LEU A 53 5.04 -2.30 5.14
N ALA A 54 4.30 -1.19 5.01
CA ALA A 54 3.16 -1.13 4.10
C ALA A 54 3.56 -1.35 2.63
N THR A 55 4.62 -0.67 2.19
CA THR A 55 5.09 -0.77 0.80
C THR A 55 5.62 -2.17 0.49
N ASN A 56 6.40 -2.77 1.40
CA ASN A 56 6.92 -4.12 1.21
C ASN A 56 5.83 -5.19 1.29
N ALA A 57 4.79 -5.00 2.09
CA ALA A 57 3.63 -5.88 2.10
C ALA A 57 2.86 -5.86 0.77
N LEU A 58 2.77 -4.71 0.08
CA LEU A 58 2.24 -4.67 -1.29
C LEU A 58 3.19 -5.43 -2.25
N LEU A 59 4.49 -5.13 -2.18
CA LEU A 59 5.47 -5.68 -3.13
C LEU A 59 5.71 -7.17 -2.96
N SER A 60 5.53 -7.74 -1.76
CA SER A 60 5.71 -9.17 -1.49
C SER A 60 4.79 -10.03 -2.35
N HIS A 61 3.59 -9.53 -2.68
CA HIS A 61 2.67 -10.16 -3.62
C HIS A 61 3.02 -9.82 -5.06
N ALA A 62 3.27 -8.53 -5.35
CA ALA A 62 3.55 -8.06 -6.70
C ALA A 62 4.77 -8.73 -7.36
N LEU A 63 5.81 -9.01 -6.57
CA LEU A 63 7.04 -9.64 -7.04
C LEU A 63 6.91 -11.15 -7.30
N LYS A 64 5.89 -11.81 -6.71
CA LYS A 64 5.65 -13.25 -6.92
C LYS A 64 5.04 -13.53 -8.30
N ASP A 65 4.09 -12.72 -8.75
CA ASP A 65 3.35 -13.00 -9.99
C ASP A 65 3.99 -12.35 -11.25
N GLN A 66 4.86 -11.35 -11.08
CA GLN A 66 5.62 -10.69 -12.18
C GLN A 66 4.79 -10.27 -13.40
N ARG A 67 3.61 -9.69 -13.17
CA ARG A 67 2.64 -9.34 -14.24
C ARG A 67 3.10 -8.19 -15.16
N GLY A 68 4.16 -7.48 -14.79
CA GLY A 68 4.67 -6.28 -15.49
C GLY A 68 3.73 -5.07 -15.36
N PRO A 69 4.00 -3.95 -16.05
CA PRO A 69 3.15 -2.77 -16.00
C PRO A 69 1.85 -2.93 -16.79
N SER A 70 0.80 -2.25 -16.30
CA SER A 70 -0.51 -2.24 -16.92
C SER A 70 -0.51 -1.53 -18.29
N THR A 71 -1.59 -1.74 -19.06
CA THR A 71 -1.75 -1.06 -20.37
C THR A 71 -1.73 0.47 -20.27
N PRO A 72 -2.43 1.11 -19.30
CA PRO A 72 -2.36 2.56 -19.13
C PRO A 72 -0.95 3.07 -18.87
N PHE A 73 -0.20 2.36 -18.02
CA PHE A 73 1.20 2.70 -17.73
C PHE A 73 2.06 2.58 -18.99
N MET A 74 1.82 1.56 -19.81
CA MET A 74 2.54 1.32 -21.06
C MET A 74 2.19 2.32 -22.17
N GLN A 75 0.96 2.85 -22.22
CA GLN A 75 0.57 3.90 -23.17
C GLN A 75 1.33 5.21 -22.91
N GLN A 76 1.63 5.50 -21.64
CA GLN A 76 2.41 6.67 -21.24
C GLN A 76 3.90 6.37 -21.01
N ARG A 77 4.39 5.24 -21.54
CA ARG A 77 5.72 4.69 -21.24
C ARG A 77 6.85 5.70 -21.32
N ALA A 78 6.91 6.53 -22.36
CA ALA A 78 8.00 7.51 -22.51
C ALA A 78 8.01 8.53 -21.36
N GLN A 79 6.83 9.02 -20.98
CA GLN A 79 6.66 9.99 -19.90
C GLN A 79 6.87 9.32 -18.53
N SER A 80 6.32 8.13 -18.33
CA SER A 80 6.50 7.34 -17.12
C SER A 80 7.97 7.00 -16.88
N ILE A 81 8.71 6.55 -17.90
CA ILE A 81 10.15 6.26 -17.80
C ILE A 81 10.94 7.52 -17.42
N LYS A 82 10.62 8.68 -18.01
CA LYS A 82 11.29 9.95 -17.67
C LYS A 82 11.14 10.27 -16.18
N TYR A 83 9.94 10.13 -15.63
CA TYR A 83 9.69 10.41 -14.22
C TYR A 83 10.26 9.32 -13.29
N LEU A 84 10.17 8.05 -13.67
CA LEU A 84 10.81 6.95 -12.93
C LEU A 84 12.33 7.13 -12.86
N ALA A 85 12.98 7.54 -13.97
CA ALA A 85 14.41 7.82 -13.99
C ALA A 85 14.77 9.00 -13.06
N ALA A 86 13.93 10.03 -13.00
CA ALA A 86 14.11 11.14 -12.08
C ALA A 86 13.97 10.68 -10.61
N LEU A 87 13.02 9.79 -10.31
CA LEU A 87 12.87 9.19 -8.98
C LEU A 87 14.07 8.34 -8.58
N ILE A 88 14.55 7.47 -9.47
CA ILE A 88 15.75 6.65 -9.22
C ILE A 88 16.96 7.55 -8.95
N THR A 89 17.11 8.62 -9.72
CA THR A 89 18.17 9.61 -9.52
C THR A 89 18.06 10.30 -8.16
N LEU A 90 16.84 10.70 -7.77
CA LEU A 90 16.57 11.34 -6.47
C LEU A 90 16.88 10.41 -5.29
N VAL A 91 16.48 9.14 -5.37
CA VAL A 91 16.74 8.13 -4.33
C VAL A 91 18.24 7.90 -4.17
N ALA A 92 18.98 7.78 -5.29
CA ALA A 92 20.42 7.53 -5.30
C ALA A 92 21.27 8.75 -4.90
N ALA A 93 20.70 9.95 -4.87
CA ALA A 93 21.45 11.16 -4.55
C ALA A 93 21.87 11.20 -3.07
N SER A 94 23.07 11.69 -2.78
CA SER A 94 23.55 11.85 -1.39
C SER A 94 22.96 13.08 -0.68
N GLN A 95 22.36 13.98 -1.46
CA GLN A 95 21.62 15.16 -1.04
C GLN A 95 20.38 15.26 -1.95
N PRO A 96 19.21 15.69 -1.47
CA PRO A 96 18.92 16.25 -0.14
C PRO A 96 18.70 15.16 0.93
N SER A 97 18.25 15.53 2.14
CA SER A 97 17.91 14.56 3.20
C SER A 97 16.74 13.65 2.80
N GLU A 98 16.60 12.51 3.46
CA GLU A 98 15.54 11.52 3.17
C GLU A 98 14.12 12.09 3.26
N ASN A 99 13.87 12.97 4.24
CA ASN A 99 12.58 13.64 4.36
C ASN A 99 12.30 14.58 3.18
N GLU A 100 13.33 15.27 2.67
CA GLU A 100 13.23 16.13 1.51
C GLU A 100 13.06 15.32 0.22
N LYS A 101 13.83 14.24 0.06
CA LYS A 101 13.67 13.29 -1.06
C LYS A 101 12.26 12.71 -1.10
N ARG A 102 11.73 12.27 0.05
CA ARG A 102 10.33 11.80 0.13
C ARG A 102 9.35 12.89 -0.28
N THR A 103 9.55 14.13 0.15
CA THR A 103 8.67 15.25 -0.24
C THR A 103 8.73 15.52 -1.75
N GLN A 104 9.93 15.61 -2.32
CA GLN A 104 10.12 15.81 -3.76
C GLN A 104 9.59 14.63 -4.58
N SER A 105 9.71 13.40 -4.07
CA SER A 105 9.20 12.21 -4.75
C SER A 105 7.68 12.29 -4.95
N ARG A 106 6.93 12.84 -3.98
CA ARG A 106 5.47 12.99 -4.08
C ARG A 106 5.07 13.88 -5.26
N GLU A 107 5.84 14.91 -5.55
CA GLU A 107 5.59 15.77 -6.71
C GLU A 107 5.80 15.02 -8.03
N ILE A 108 6.85 14.20 -8.10
CA ILE A 108 7.13 13.38 -9.30
C ILE A 108 6.06 12.29 -9.46
N ILE A 109 5.68 11.64 -8.38
CA ILE A 109 4.61 10.62 -8.38
C ILE A 109 3.27 11.22 -8.77
N SER A 110 2.94 12.42 -8.29
CA SER A 110 1.71 13.11 -8.70
C SER A 110 1.70 13.33 -10.23
N LYS A 111 2.83 13.69 -10.84
CA LYS A 111 2.93 13.82 -12.31
C LYS A 111 2.79 12.49 -13.05
N ILE A 112 3.33 11.39 -12.50
CA ILE A 112 3.11 10.05 -13.07
C ILE A 112 1.63 9.71 -12.97
N HIS A 113 1.04 9.87 -11.80
CA HIS A 113 -0.37 9.60 -11.55
C HIS A 113 -1.25 10.41 -12.50
N GLU A 114 -1.07 11.72 -12.62
CA GLU A 114 -1.83 12.58 -13.55
C GLU A 114 -1.69 12.15 -15.01
N SER A 115 -0.55 11.61 -15.42
CA SER A 115 -0.35 11.11 -16.79
C SER A 115 -1.06 9.77 -17.04
N VAL A 116 -1.06 8.87 -16.05
CA VAL A 116 -1.61 7.51 -16.18
C VAL A 116 -3.11 7.47 -15.87
N HIS A 117 -3.57 8.29 -14.91
CA HIS A 117 -4.92 8.30 -14.36
C HIS A 117 -6.05 8.45 -15.39
N PRO A 118 -5.95 9.30 -16.43
CA PRO A 118 -6.97 9.41 -17.47
C PRO A 118 -7.23 8.10 -18.23
N HIS A 119 -6.30 7.16 -18.15
CA HIS A 119 -6.37 5.85 -18.78
C HIS A 119 -6.47 4.73 -17.75
N ALA A 120 -6.51 5.03 -16.44
CA ALA A 120 -6.40 4.03 -15.38
C ALA A 120 -7.44 2.91 -15.49
N THR A 121 -7.03 1.74 -15.04
CA THR A 121 -7.88 0.53 -15.07
C THR A 121 -8.91 0.49 -13.94
N PHE A 122 -8.78 1.38 -12.95
CA PHE A 122 -9.61 1.42 -11.75
C PHE A 122 -9.90 2.87 -11.29
N ALA A 123 -10.95 3.02 -10.48
CA ALA A 123 -11.34 4.29 -9.88
C ALA A 123 -10.38 4.70 -8.75
N ASP A 124 -10.37 5.99 -8.39
CA ASP A 124 -9.57 6.54 -7.28
C ASP A 124 -10.12 6.19 -5.88
N HIS A 125 -11.13 5.32 -5.82
CA HIS A 125 -11.75 4.86 -4.60
C HIS A 125 -12.26 3.42 -4.72
N ILE A 126 -12.31 2.74 -3.58
CA ILE A 126 -12.90 1.41 -3.41
C ILE A 126 -14.02 1.51 -2.39
N MET A 127 -15.21 1.01 -2.72
CA MET A 127 -16.33 0.99 -1.78
C MET A 127 -16.12 -0.17 -0.79
N ILE A 128 -16.35 0.07 0.50
CA ILE A 128 -16.46 -1.02 1.50
C ILE A 128 -17.93 -1.42 1.61
N ASP A 129 -18.82 -0.43 1.64
CA ASP A 129 -20.26 -0.59 1.63
C ASP A 129 -20.92 0.56 0.84
N GLU A 130 -22.25 0.72 0.93
CA GLU A 130 -22.97 1.77 0.20
C GLU A 130 -22.63 3.22 0.65
N THR A 131 -22.02 3.37 1.82
CA THR A 131 -21.79 4.64 2.52
C THR A 131 -20.32 4.96 2.75
N GLN A 132 -19.45 3.95 2.75
CA GLN A 132 -18.04 4.07 3.06
C GLN A 132 -17.16 3.72 1.87
N ALA A 133 -16.22 4.61 1.55
CA ALA A 133 -15.22 4.42 0.51
C ALA A 133 -13.81 4.66 1.06
N LEU A 134 -12.86 3.85 0.60
CA LEU A 134 -11.42 4.05 0.75
C LEU A 134 -10.94 4.92 -0.40
N ARG A 135 -10.19 5.99 -0.09
CA ARG A 135 -9.57 6.83 -1.10
C ARG A 135 -8.17 6.32 -1.40
N LEU A 136 -7.87 6.10 -2.67
CA LEU A 136 -6.57 5.62 -3.11
C LEU A 136 -5.58 6.79 -3.21
N SER A 137 -4.38 6.61 -2.65
CA SER A 137 -3.31 7.61 -2.75
C SER A 137 -2.62 7.53 -4.13
N PRO A 138 -2.03 8.62 -4.64
CA PRO A 138 -1.27 8.58 -5.89
C PRO A 138 -0.16 7.52 -5.90
N ASP A 139 0.58 7.39 -4.80
CA ASP A 139 1.60 6.35 -4.61
C ASP A 139 1.01 4.94 -4.78
N PHE A 140 -0.12 4.68 -4.12
CA PHE A 140 -0.80 3.39 -4.20
C PHE A 140 -1.28 3.08 -5.62
N CYS A 141 -1.94 4.04 -6.27
CA CYS A 141 -2.40 3.89 -7.65
C CYS A 141 -1.25 3.62 -8.61
N VAL A 142 -0.17 4.39 -8.52
CA VAL A 142 0.99 4.25 -9.42
C VAL A 142 1.67 2.90 -9.21
N LEU A 143 1.83 2.42 -7.98
CA LEU A 143 2.39 1.08 -7.72
C LEU A 143 1.47 -0.03 -8.24
N CYS A 144 0.15 0.09 -8.04
CA CYS A 144 -0.83 -0.86 -8.59
C CYS A 144 -0.74 -0.95 -10.11
N GLU A 145 -0.71 0.19 -10.82
CA GLU A 145 -0.58 0.23 -12.28
C GLU A 145 0.80 -0.27 -12.75
N LEU A 146 1.88 0.07 -12.05
CA LEU A 146 3.24 -0.38 -12.38
C LEU A 146 3.41 -1.90 -12.27
N HIS A 147 2.70 -2.53 -11.34
CA HIS A 147 2.75 -3.98 -11.12
C HIS A 147 1.56 -4.73 -11.72
N ASN A 148 0.63 -4.02 -12.37
CA ASN A 148 -0.61 -4.56 -12.94
C ASN A 148 -1.43 -5.37 -11.92
N TYR A 149 -1.60 -4.79 -10.72
CA TYR A 149 -2.47 -5.30 -9.68
C TYR A 149 -3.68 -4.38 -9.51
N HIS A 150 -4.86 -4.98 -9.38
CA HIS A 150 -6.03 -4.21 -9.04
C HIS A 150 -5.97 -3.80 -7.56
N PRO A 151 -6.29 -2.56 -7.16
CA PRO A 151 -6.11 -2.14 -5.77
C PRO A 151 -6.99 -2.94 -4.79
N LYS A 152 -8.15 -3.44 -5.23
CA LYS A 152 -8.97 -4.40 -4.46
C LYS A 152 -8.19 -5.67 -4.11
N GLU A 153 -7.51 -6.27 -5.08
CA GLU A 153 -6.72 -7.49 -4.89
C GLU A 153 -5.58 -7.25 -3.87
N VAL A 154 -4.94 -6.08 -3.93
CA VAL A 154 -3.89 -5.70 -2.96
C VAL A 154 -4.45 -5.63 -1.53
N LEU A 155 -5.62 -5.03 -1.35
CA LEU A 155 -6.26 -4.93 -0.03
C LEU A 155 -6.74 -6.29 0.48
N GLU A 156 -7.27 -7.14 -0.40
CA GLU A 156 -7.66 -8.52 -0.05
C GLU A 156 -6.46 -9.35 0.40
N ASN A 157 -5.34 -9.24 -0.31
CA ASN A 157 -4.09 -9.91 0.09
C ASN A 157 -3.57 -9.39 1.42
N PHE A 158 -3.56 -8.08 1.64
CA PHE A 158 -3.18 -7.49 2.92
C PHE A 158 -4.03 -8.00 4.09
N MET A 159 -5.37 -8.04 3.91
CA MET A 159 -6.27 -8.59 4.94
C MET A 159 -6.03 -10.07 5.19
N LYS A 160 -5.82 -10.86 4.13
CA LYS A 160 -5.59 -12.30 4.22
C LYS A 160 -4.32 -12.64 4.98
N ASP A 161 -3.28 -11.84 4.80
CA ASP A 161 -2.01 -12.03 5.50
C ASP A 161 -2.13 -11.71 7.00
N ILE A 162 -3.16 -10.99 7.45
CA ILE A 162 -3.33 -10.69 8.87
C ILE A 162 -4.13 -11.83 9.52
N SER A 163 -3.41 -12.69 10.22
CA SER A 163 -3.96 -13.81 10.99
C SER A 163 -3.75 -13.61 12.49
N LEU A 164 -4.76 -13.95 13.30
CA LEU A 164 -4.65 -14.00 14.76
C LEU A 164 -3.67 -15.06 15.26
N ALA A 165 -3.35 -16.06 14.44
CA ALA A 165 -2.33 -17.06 14.77
C ALA A 165 -0.93 -16.44 14.90
N ASP A 166 -0.70 -15.29 14.25
CA ASP A 166 0.58 -14.56 14.26
C ASP A 166 0.63 -13.50 15.37
N ASP A 167 -0.34 -13.49 16.31
CA ASP A 167 -0.34 -12.55 17.43
C ASP A 167 0.91 -12.74 18.31
N PRO A 168 1.77 -11.71 18.48
CA PRO A 168 2.98 -11.78 19.30
C PRO A 168 2.68 -12.08 20.79
N ARG A 169 1.44 -11.88 21.25
CA ARG A 169 0.97 -12.24 22.61
C ARG A 169 0.72 -13.74 22.77
N GLY A 170 0.53 -14.48 21.67
CA GLY A 170 0.06 -15.87 21.66
C GLY A 170 1.15 -16.94 21.61
N LYS A 171 2.29 -16.70 20.96
CA LYS A 171 3.45 -17.61 20.95
C LYS A 171 4.64 -17.01 20.20
N ARG A 172 5.80 -16.99 20.85
CA ARG A 172 7.09 -17.13 20.17
C ARG A 172 7.11 -18.50 19.49
N LEU A 173 6.73 -18.61 18.22
CA LEU A 173 6.91 -19.86 17.48
C LEU A 173 7.49 -19.59 16.10
N LYS A 174 8.78 -19.96 16.01
CA LYS A 174 9.57 -20.34 14.84
C LYS A 174 9.82 -19.24 13.79
N LEU A 175 11.08 -19.20 13.34
CA LEU A 175 11.56 -18.45 12.18
C LEU A 175 10.95 -19.01 10.89
N GLU A 176 9.64 -18.95 10.74
CA GLU A 176 8.94 -19.18 9.47
C GLU A 176 8.48 -17.81 8.99
N GLU A 177 8.99 -17.40 7.82
CA GLU A 177 8.75 -16.18 7.03
C GLU A 177 8.10 -14.99 7.77
N GLN A 178 8.87 -13.91 8.00
CA GLN A 178 8.35 -12.65 8.52
C GLN A 178 7.11 -12.19 7.74
N ASN A 179 5.98 -12.10 8.43
CA ASN A 179 4.72 -11.61 7.89
C ASN A 179 4.70 -10.07 7.95
N ILE A 180 5.18 -9.45 6.87
CA ILE A 180 5.35 -7.98 6.79
C ILE A 180 3.99 -7.24 6.94
N ALA A 181 2.89 -7.83 6.46
CA ALA A 181 1.55 -7.24 6.60
C ALA A 181 1.10 -7.24 8.07
N ALA A 182 1.33 -8.33 8.79
CA ALA A 182 1.10 -8.41 10.23
C ALA A 182 2.03 -7.44 11.00
N ASP A 183 3.30 -7.32 10.63
CA ASP A 183 4.23 -6.36 11.25
C ASP A 183 3.73 -4.90 11.11
N PHE A 184 3.23 -4.52 9.92
CA PHE A 184 2.58 -3.22 9.73
C PHE A 184 1.35 -3.05 10.62
N PHE A 185 0.47 -4.06 10.66
CA PHE A 185 -0.74 -4.01 11.48
C PHE A 185 -0.38 -3.81 12.96
N PHE A 186 0.56 -4.59 13.48
CA PHE A 186 0.99 -4.54 14.87
C PHE A 186 1.72 -3.24 15.21
N SER A 187 2.53 -2.68 14.31
CA SER A 187 3.17 -1.39 14.54
C SER A 187 2.14 -0.27 14.74
N ILE A 188 1.05 -0.27 13.98
CA ILE A 188 -0.02 0.72 14.12
C ILE A 188 -0.80 0.57 15.43
N VAL A 189 -1.13 -0.65 15.84
CA VAL A 189 -1.96 -0.88 17.04
C VAL A 189 -1.17 -0.78 18.35
N ILE A 190 0.11 -1.19 18.37
CA ILE A 190 0.98 -1.08 19.55
C ILE A 190 1.35 0.38 19.83
N ASP A 191 1.66 1.17 18.80
CA ASP A 191 1.91 2.61 18.99
C ASP A 191 0.67 3.30 19.58
N ARG A 192 -0.54 2.91 19.17
CA ARG A 192 -1.79 3.47 19.73
C ARG A 192 -2.06 3.10 21.19
N GLU A 193 -1.62 1.94 21.67
CA GLU A 193 -1.73 1.57 23.09
C GLU A 193 -0.71 2.32 23.96
N THR A 194 0.48 2.63 23.41
CA THR A 194 1.55 3.34 24.13
C THR A 194 1.19 4.79 24.46
N TYR A 195 0.34 5.44 23.66
CA TYR A 195 -0.15 6.82 23.91
C TYR A 195 -1.49 6.89 24.66
N ARG A 196 -1.98 5.77 25.22
CA ARG A 196 -3.22 5.71 26.03
C ARG A 196 -2.99 5.48 27.53
N GLN A 197 -1.74 5.44 27.98
CA GLN A 197 -1.35 5.49 29.40
C GLN A 197 -0.89 6.90 29.78
#